data_AF-A0AAV4XQ50-F1
#
_entry.id   AF-A0AAV4XQ50-F1
#
_cell.length_a   1.000
_cell.length_b   1.000
_cell.length_c   1.000
_cell.angle_alpha   90.00
_cell.angle_beta   90.00
_cell.angle_gamma   90.00
#
_symmetry.space_group_name_H-M   'P 1'
#
loop_
_entity.id
_entity.type
_entity.pdbx_description
1 polymer ?
#
loop_
_entity_poly.entity_id
_entity_poly.type
_entity_poly.pdbx_seq_one_letter_code
_entity_poly.pdbx_strand_id
1 'polypeptide(L)'
;MNGKIACRDIEKGAEAVKDINKVVNKPNLVVKHLNLASFTSIKNFAQDILENEPFIHILINNAGVAACPKSSTDDGFEMQFGVNHLGHFLLTNLLLDRLKVSAPARIVNVSSLAHMICSGINFNDINMDRNYRPIKAYGTGVTTYCLHPGAVHTGLGRHLGSSVGSFVGRLYEATSKRFFKSALMGAQTTIHCSVEERLAFESGLLLLVCMPA
;
A
#
# COMPACT_ATOMS: atom_id res chain seq x y z
N MET A 1 -2.98 5.40 -20.24
CA MET A 1 -3.02 4.74 -18.91
C MET A 1 -4.40 4.98 -18.32
N ASN A 2 -5.10 3.92 -17.91
CA ASN A 2 -6.33 4.03 -17.11
C ASN A 2 -5.98 3.68 -15.66
N GLY A 3 -6.56 4.37 -14.67
CA GLY A 3 -6.26 4.07 -13.26
C GLY A 3 -7.24 4.71 -12.29
N LYS A 4 -7.37 4.11 -11.11
CA LYS A 4 -8.14 4.69 -9.99
C LYS A 4 -7.17 5.15 -8.90
N ILE A 5 -7.32 6.40 -8.48
CA ILE A 5 -6.61 6.94 -7.32
C ILE A 5 -7.56 6.82 -6.13
N ALA A 6 -7.39 5.75 -5.35
CA ALA A 6 -8.21 5.47 -4.19
C ALA A 6 -7.65 6.17 -2.94
N CYS A 7 -8.42 7.07 -2.32
CA CYS A 7 -7.96 7.84 -1.17
C CYS A 7 -9.11 8.29 -0.25
N ARG A 8 -8.80 8.49 1.03
CA ARG A 8 -9.74 8.99 2.05
C ARG A 8 -10.10 10.48 1.89
N ASP A 9 -9.32 11.20 1.08
CA ASP A 9 -9.37 12.64 0.91
C ASP A 9 -9.41 12.91 -0.60
N ILE A 10 -10.62 13.13 -1.12
CA ILE A 10 -10.87 13.24 -2.56
C ILE A 10 -10.22 14.52 -3.12
N GLU A 11 -10.18 15.60 -2.34
CA GLU A 11 -9.60 16.87 -2.74
C GLU A 11 -8.10 16.74 -3.00
N LYS A 12 -7.34 16.17 -2.06
CA LYS A 12 -5.91 15.87 -2.26
C LYS A 12 -5.68 14.84 -3.37
N GLY A 13 -6.60 13.89 -3.54
CA GLY A 13 -6.58 12.97 -4.68
C GLY A 13 -6.70 13.69 -6.02
N ALA A 14 -7.61 14.67 -6.10
CA ALA A 14 -7.83 15.48 -7.30
C ALA A 14 -6.67 16.44 -7.57
N GLU A 15 -6.04 17.00 -6.54
CA GLU A 15 -4.78 17.76 -6.67
C GLU A 15 -3.66 16.90 -7.24
N ALA A 16 -3.44 15.69 -6.70
CA ALA A 16 -2.45 14.76 -7.21
C ALA A 16 -2.71 14.37 -8.69
N VAL A 17 -3.97 14.15 -9.08
CA VAL A 17 -4.34 13.91 -10.49
C VAL A 17 -4.06 15.14 -11.37
N LYS A 18 -4.36 16.37 -10.90
CA LYS A 18 -3.99 17.60 -11.63
C LYS A 18 -2.49 17.71 -11.86
N ASP A 19 -1.67 17.34 -10.87
CA ASP A 19 -0.21 17.37 -11.00
C ASP A 19 0.31 16.29 -11.96
N ILE A 20 -0.23 15.07 -11.92
CA ILE A 20 0.11 14.02 -12.88
C ILE A 20 -0.26 14.44 -14.31
N ASN A 21 -1.41 15.09 -14.50
CA ASN A 21 -1.86 15.58 -15.82
C ASN A 21 -0.98 16.69 -16.43
N LYS A 22 -0.09 17.33 -15.64
CA LYS A 22 0.90 18.29 -16.17
C LYS A 22 2.10 17.60 -16.83
N VAL A 23 2.38 16.35 -16.46
CA VAL A 23 3.60 15.62 -16.87
C VAL A 23 3.31 14.36 -17.69
N VAL A 24 2.09 13.81 -17.61
CA VAL A 24 1.64 12.68 -18.43
C VAL A 24 0.59 13.16 -19.43
N ASN A 25 0.77 12.81 -20.71
CA ASN A 25 -0.18 13.16 -21.77
C ASN A 25 -1.46 12.30 -21.67
N LYS A 26 -2.60 12.93 -21.35
CA LYS A 26 -3.95 12.33 -21.33
C LYS A 26 -4.07 10.98 -20.57
N PRO A 27 -3.67 10.86 -19.29
CA PRO A 27 -4.00 9.69 -18.50
C PRO A 27 -5.48 9.76 -18.07
N ASN A 28 -6.17 8.62 -18.10
CA ASN A 28 -7.55 8.47 -17.64
C ASN A 28 -7.53 8.06 -16.16
N LEU A 29 -7.34 9.05 -15.28
CA LEU A 29 -7.30 8.85 -13.84
C LEU A 29 -8.60 9.33 -13.20
N VAL A 30 -9.23 8.44 -12.44
CA VAL A 30 -10.46 8.75 -11.68
C VAL A 30 -10.16 8.63 -10.20
N VAL A 31 -10.44 9.68 -9.43
CA VAL A 31 -10.34 9.64 -7.97
C VAL A 31 -11.56 8.93 -7.41
N LYS A 32 -11.35 8.01 -6.46
CA LYS A 32 -12.41 7.25 -5.78
C LYS A 32 -12.19 7.32 -4.27
N HIS A 33 -13.26 7.45 -3.50
CA HIS A 33 -13.15 7.49 -2.04
C HIS A 33 -12.83 6.09 -1.48
N LEU A 34 -11.81 6.00 -0.63
CA LEU A 34 -11.47 4.80 0.12
C LEU A 34 -10.85 5.16 1.48
N ASN A 35 -11.57 4.89 2.57
CA ASN A 35 -11.03 4.90 3.92
C ASN A 35 -10.73 3.46 4.39
N LEU A 36 -9.44 3.11 4.51
CA LEU A 36 -9.04 1.78 5.02
C LEU A 36 -9.29 1.57 6.52
N ALA A 37 -9.63 2.63 7.27
CA ALA A 37 -10.03 2.54 8.68
C ALA A 37 -11.53 2.20 8.86
N SER A 38 -12.19 1.69 7.81
CA SER A 38 -13.64 1.45 7.79
C SER A 38 -13.99 0.32 6.84
N PHE A 39 -14.40 -0.86 7.36
CA PHE A 39 -14.77 -2.00 6.52
C PHE A 39 -16.00 -1.70 5.66
N THR A 40 -16.89 -0.83 6.11
CA THR A 40 -18.00 -0.30 5.28
C THR A 40 -17.47 0.49 4.09
N SER A 41 -16.51 1.40 4.28
CA SER A 41 -15.90 2.11 3.14
C SER A 41 -15.15 1.17 2.20
N ILE A 42 -14.48 0.14 2.71
CA ILE A 42 -13.76 -0.85 1.90
C ILE A 42 -14.73 -1.69 1.06
N LYS A 43 -15.83 -2.17 1.66
CA LYS A 43 -16.88 -2.94 0.95
C LYS A 43 -17.55 -2.10 -0.13
N ASN A 44 -17.94 -0.87 0.18
CA ASN A 44 -18.58 0.03 -0.79
C ASN A 44 -17.65 0.36 -1.96
N PHE A 45 -16.37 0.63 -1.69
CA PHE A 45 -15.37 0.83 -2.74
C PHE A 45 -15.16 -0.43 -3.58
N ALA A 46 -15.02 -1.60 -2.95
CA ALA A 46 -14.83 -2.85 -3.68
C ALA A 46 -16.04 -3.18 -4.57
N GLN A 47 -17.26 -2.94 -4.09
CA GLN A 47 -18.49 -3.09 -4.88
C GLN A 47 -18.50 -2.15 -6.10
N ASP A 48 -18.24 -0.85 -5.90
CA ASP A 48 -18.14 0.14 -6.99
C ASP A 48 -17.12 -0.27 -8.06
N ILE A 49 -15.95 -0.79 -7.66
CA ILE A 49 -14.94 -1.30 -8.60
C ILE A 49 -15.44 -2.58 -9.31
N LEU A 50 -16.09 -3.51 -8.59
CA LEU A 50 -16.61 -4.74 -9.18
C LEU A 50 -17.73 -4.48 -10.19
N GLU A 51 -18.55 -3.46 -9.97
CA GLU A 51 -19.64 -3.04 -10.87
C GLU A 51 -19.13 -2.29 -12.10
N ASN A 52 -18.13 -1.40 -11.95
CA ASN A 52 -17.74 -0.45 -13.01
C ASN A 52 -16.44 -0.81 -13.77
N GLU A 53 -15.54 -1.61 -13.21
CA GLU A 53 -14.21 -1.87 -13.79
C GLU A 53 -14.04 -3.34 -14.20
N PRO A 54 -14.27 -3.71 -15.47
CA PRO A 54 -14.33 -5.12 -15.89
C PRO A 54 -13.02 -5.88 -15.70
N PHE A 55 -11.88 -5.18 -15.59
CA PHE A 55 -10.56 -5.77 -15.36
C PHE A 55 -9.74 -4.97 -14.34
N ILE A 56 -9.01 -5.68 -13.48
CA ILE A 56 -8.03 -5.14 -12.53
C ILE A 56 -6.70 -5.87 -12.77
N HIS A 57 -5.80 -5.27 -13.54
CA HIS A 57 -4.49 -5.85 -13.83
C HIS A 57 -3.46 -5.60 -12.72
N ILE A 58 -3.61 -4.50 -11.96
CA ILE A 58 -2.64 -4.09 -10.93
C ILE A 58 -3.42 -3.52 -9.73
N LEU A 59 -3.22 -4.10 -8.54
CA LEU A 59 -3.66 -3.56 -7.25
C LEU A 59 -2.41 -3.16 -6.45
N ILE A 60 -2.34 -1.91 -5.98
CA ILE A 60 -1.23 -1.40 -5.17
C ILE A 60 -1.74 -1.04 -3.77
N ASN A 61 -1.46 -1.90 -2.80
CA ASN A 61 -1.72 -1.68 -1.38
C ASN A 61 -0.61 -0.79 -0.79
N ASN A 62 -0.75 0.53 -0.99
CA ASN A 62 0.25 1.54 -0.64
C ASN A 62 -0.12 2.41 0.59
N ALA A 63 -1.40 2.47 0.97
CA ALA A 63 -1.86 3.45 1.96
C ALA A 63 -1.41 3.07 3.38
N GLY A 64 -0.74 3.99 4.08
CA GLY A 64 -0.20 3.70 5.41
C GLY A 64 -0.26 4.87 6.38
N VAL A 65 -0.34 4.53 7.67
CA VAL A 65 -0.23 5.45 8.80
C VAL A 65 0.83 4.94 9.78
N ALA A 66 1.55 5.84 10.44
CA ALA A 66 2.62 5.52 11.37
C ALA A 66 2.73 6.57 12.48
N ALA A 67 3.11 6.13 13.68
CA ALA A 67 3.33 6.98 14.85
C ALA A 67 2.15 7.91 15.21
N CYS A 68 0.93 7.53 14.81
CA CYS A 68 -0.28 8.28 15.11
C CYS A 68 -0.63 8.24 16.61
N PRO A 69 -1.32 9.26 17.14
CA PRO A 69 -1.93 9.18 18.46
C PRO A 69 -2.85 7.96 18.59
N LYS A 70 -2.89 7.34 19.78
CA LYS A 70 -3.71 6.16 20.05
C LYS A 70 -5.17 6.42 19.66
N SER A 71 -5.66 5.65 18.71
CA SER A 71 -7.00 5.76 18.12
C SER A 71 -7.41 4.41 17.54
N SER A 72 -8.70 4.25 17.27
CA SER A 72 -9.27 3.04 16.68
C SER A 72 -9.89 3.32 15.32
N THR A 73 -9.97 2.30 14.48
CA THR A 73 -10.80 2.28 13.26
C THR A 73 -12.29 2.28 13.62
N ASP A 74 -13.15 2.54 12.63
CA ASP A 74 -14.62 2.43 12.80
C ASP A 74 -15.02 1.04 13.32
N ASP A 75 -14.30 -0.01 12.88
CA ASP A 75 -14.49 -1.40 13.27
C ASP A 75 -13.79 -1.80 14.60
N GLY A 76 -13.24 -0.84 15.35
CA GLY A 76 -12.69 -1.04 16.70
C GLY A 76 -11.23 -1.50 16.82
N PHE A 77 -10.53 -1.78 15.72
CA PHE A 77 -9.12 -2.16 15.72
C PHE A 77 -8.19 -0.97 16.00
N GLU A 78 -6.96 -1.19 16.46
CA GLU A 78 -5.95 -0.12 16.56
C GLU A 78 -5.66 0.46 15.17
N MET A 79 -5.54 1.79 15.09
CA MET A 79 -5.49 2.55 13.83
C MET A 79 -4.41 2.05 12.84
N GLN A 80 -3.17 1.80 13.29
CA GLN A 80 -2.09 1.35 12.41
C GLN A 80 -2.29 -0.09 11.97
N PHE A 81 -2.70 -0.99 12.87
CA PHE A 81 -3.00 -2.38 12.53
C PHE A 81 -4.17 -2.49 11.55
N GLY A 82 -5.26 -1.77 11.84
CA GLY A 82 -6.47 -1.73 11.02
C GLY A 82 -6.22 -1.18 9.63
N VAL A 83 -5.56 -0.02 9.50
CA VAL A 83 -5.28 0.59 8.19
C VAL A 83 -4.21 -0.19 7.40
N ASN A 84 -3.05 -0.46 8.01
CA ASN A 84 -1.89 -0.95 7.27
C ASN A 84 -2.04 -2.43 6.88
N HIS A 85 -2.76 -3.23 7.68
CA HIS A 85 -2.91 -4.67 7.47
C HIS A 85 -4.35 -5.09 7.16
N LEU A 86 -5.30 -4.90 8.09
CA LEU A 86 -6.65 -5.46 7.94
C LEU A 86 -7.42 -4.86 6.75
N GLY A 87 -7.32 -3.54 6.55
CA GLY A 87 -8.00 -2.85 5.46
C GLY A 87 -7.51 -3.29 4.07
N HIS A 88 -6.19 -3.37 3.89
CA HIS A 88 -5.58 -3.92 2.67
C HIS A 88 -5.92 -5.39 2.46
N PHE A 89 -5.91 -6.20 3.51
CA PHE A 89 -6.27 -7.62 3.44
C PHE A 89 -7.73 -7.79 3.00
N LEU A 90 -8.67 -7.09 3.64
CA LEU A 90 -10.09 -7.13 3.28
C LEU A 90 -10.30 -6.67 1.83
N LEU A 91 -9.72 -5.54 1.43
CA LEU A 91 -9.82 -5.02 0.06
C LEU A 91 -9.31 -6.04 -0.97
N THR A 92 -8.15 -6.64 -0.71
CA THR A 92 -7.53 -7.62 -1.61
C THR A 92 -8.40 -8.86 -1.75
N ASN A 93 -8.99 -9.37 -0.66
CA ASN A 93 -9.89 -10.53 -0.71
C ASN A 93 -11.17 -10.23 -1.49
N LEU A 94 -11.79 -9.06 -1.29
CA LEU A 94 -13.01 -8.66 -2.01
C LEU A 94 -12.79 -8.49 -3.52
N LEU A 95 -11.59 -8.07 -3.95
CA LEU A 95 -11.24 -7.90 -5.35
C LEU A 95 -10.57 -9.14 -5.97
N LEU A 96 -10.31 -10.19 -5.18
CA LEU A 96 -9.45 -11.31 -5.57
C LEU A 96 -9.95 -12.06 -6.81
N ASP A 97 -11.25 -12.30 -6.93
CA ASP A 97 -11.80 -13.04 -8.07
C ASP A 97 -11.80 -12.20 -9.35
N ARG A 98 -11.98 -10.87 -9.25
CA ARG A 98 -11.78 -9.95 -10.38
C ARG A 98 -10.31 -9.90 -10.81
N LEU A 99 -9.37 -9.91 -9.87
CA LEU A 99 -7.92 -10.01 -10.15
C LEU A 99 -7.58 -11.32 -10.87
N LYS A 100 -8.12 -12.48 -10.44
CA LYS A 100 -7.95 -13.78 -11.13
C LYS A 100 -8.49 -13.77 -12.56
N VAL A 101 -9.69 -13.22 -12.78
CA VAL A 101 -10.30 -13.10 -14.12
C VAL A 101 -9.50 -12.14 -15.02
N SER A 102 -8.79 -11.18 -14.43
CA SER A 102 -7.94 -10.21 -15.12
C SER A 102 -6.51 -10.69 -15.34
N ALA A 103 -6.22 -11.99 -15.16
CA ALA A 103 -4.87 -12.53 -15.32
C ALA A 103 -4.33 -12.29 -16.76
N PRO A 104 -3.06 -11.87 -16.92
CA PRO A 104 -2.04 -11.70 -15.87
C PRO A 104 -2.28 -10.44 -15.01
N ALA A 105 -2.32 -10.64 -13.68
CA ALA A 105 -2.58 -9.59 -12.71
C ALA A 105 -1.57 -9.58 -11.55
N ARG A 106 -1.39 -8.42 -10.91
CA ARG A 106 -0.40 -8.21 -9.85
C ARG A 106 -0.98 -7.52 -8.62
N ILE A 107 -0.60 -7.99 -7.44
CA ILE A 107 -0.87 -7.36 -6.15
C ILE A 107 0.47 -6.89 -5.58
N VAL A 108 0.61 -5.59 -5.30
CA VAL A 108 1.84 -4.98 -4.80
C VAL A 108 1.59 -4.37 -3.43
N ASN A 109 2.16 -4.97 -2.39
CA ASN A 109 2.07 -4.49 -1.01
C ASN A 109 3.30 -3.63 -0.67
N VAL A 110 3.08 -2.37 -0.31
CA VAL A 110 4.17 -1.46 0.08
C VAL A 110 4.40 -1.54 1.58
N SER A 111 5.65 -1.79 1.98
CA SER A 111 6.09 -2.03 3.35
C SER A 111 7.28 -1.15 3.75
N SER A 112 7.65 -1.18 5.03
CA SER A 112 8.66 -0.33 5.66
C SER A 112 9.71 -1.15 6.40
N LEU A 113 10.98 -0.71 6.44
CA LEU A 113 12.06 -1.32 7.23
C LEU A 113 11.70 -1.53 8.71
N ALA A 114 10.71 -0.81 9.24
CA ALA A 114 10.17 -1.02 10.58
C ALA A 114 9.84 -2.51 10.87
N HIS A 115 9.39 -3.29 9.87
CA HIS A 115 9.11 -4.73 10.06
C HIS A 115 10.36 -5.60 10.32
N MET A 116 11.57 -5.10 10.04
CA MET A 116 12.83 -5.78 10.34
C MET A 116 13.50 -5.28 11.63
N ILE A 117 13.10 -4.10 12.13
CA ILE A 117 13.68 -3.46 13.31
C ILE A 117 12.81 -3.72 14.56
N CYS A 118 11.50 -3.82 14.39
CA CYS A 118 10.60 -4.31 15.43
C CYS A 118 10.74 -5.83 15.56
N SER A 119 11.03 -6.31 16.76
CA SER A 119 11.17 -7.74 17.07
C SER A 119 9.91 -8.53 16.71
N GLY A 120 10.11 -9.78 16.29
CA GLY A 120 9.11 -10.59 15.57
C GLY A 120 7.74 -10.76 16.23
N ILE A 121 6.79 -11.13 15.38
CA ILE A 121 5.43 -11.56 15.78
C ILE A 121 5.56 -12.66 16.84
N ASN A 122 4.84 -12.53 17.95
CA ASN A 122 4.71 -13.62 18.91
C ASN A 122 3.90 -14.75 18.25
N PHE A 123 4.45 -15.97 18.20
CA PHE A 123 3.91 -17.09 17.44
C PHE A 123 3.43 -18.27 18.30
N ASN A 124 3.44 -18.19 19.64
CA ASN A 124 3.11 -19.30 20.56
C ASN A 124 1.61 -19.62 20.66
N ASP A 125 0.97 -19.51 19.51
CA ASP A 125 -0.27 -18.78 19.33
C ASP A 125 -0.66 -18.92 17.84
N ILE A 126 -0.09 -18.06 16.97
CA ILE A 126 -0.21 -17.95 15.51
C ILE A 126 -1.49 -17.28 14.96
N ASN A 127 -2.66 -17.92 15.03
CA ASN A 127 -3.93 -17.35 14.54
C ASN A 127 -4.78 -16.49 15.52
N MET A 128 -4.72 -16.56 16.86
CA MET A 128 -3.80 -17.25 17.77
C MET A 128 -4.19 -18.72 18.06
N ASP A 129 -4.21 -19.55 16.99
CA ASP A 129 -4.22 -21.03 17.00
C ASP A 129 -3.62 -21.69 15.72
N ARG A 130 -2.37 -22.19 15.80
CA ARG A 130 -1.77 -23.43 15.20
C ARG A 130 -2.00 -23.86 13.71
N ASN A 131 -0.90 -24.28 13.07
CA ASN A 131 -0.74 -25.14 11.86
C ASN A 131 -1.04 -24.56 10.45
N TYR A 132 -0.16 -23.67 9.95
CA TYR A 132 -0.09 -23.29 8.52
C TYR A 132 1.00 -24.08 7.75
N ARG A 133 0.76 -24.40 6.46
CA ARG A 133 1.74 -25.05 5.56
C ARG A 133 1.69 -24.48 4.12
N PRO A 134 2.84 -24.18 3.49
CA PRO A 134 2.90 -23.62 2.13
C PRO A 134 3.01 -24.72 1.04
N ILE A 135 2.20 -24.61 -0.03
CA ILE A 135 2.45 -25.05 -1.45
C ILE A 135 1.16 -25.10 -2.30
N LYS A 136 -0.04 -25.12 -1.71
CA LYS A 136 -1.33 -25.22 -2.46
C LYS A 136 -2.01 -23.89 -2.82
N ALA A 137 -1.24 -22.83 -3.11
CA ALA A 137 -1.78 -21.54 -3.58
C ALA A 137 -1.15 -21.02 -4.90
N TYR A 138 -0.19 -21.77 -5.47
CA TYR A 138 0.79 -21.23 -6.42
C TYR A 138 0.37 -21.20 -7.90
N GLY A 139 -0.92 -21.33 -8.20
CA GLY A 139 -1.43 -21.54 -9.56
C GLY A 139 -2.72 -20.77 -9.87
N THR A 140 -2.68 -19.43 -9.81
CA THR A 140 -3.84 -18.57 -10.10
C THR A 140 -3.61 -17.52 -11.19
N GLY A 141 -2.38 -17.39 -11.71
CA GLY A 141 -2.01 -16.32 -12.65
C GLY A 141 -1.93 -14.91 -12.03
N VAL A 142 -2.11 -14.80 -10.71
CA VAL A 142 -1.96 -13.55 -9.94
C VAL A 142 -0.65 -13.60 -9.16
N THR A 143 0.24 -12.63 -9.40
CA THR A 143 1.51 -12.50 -8.65
C THR A 143 1.36 -11.53 -7.49
N THR A 144 2.04 -11.79 -6.36
CA THR A 144 2.01 -10.91 -5.18
C THR A 144 3.43 -10.57 -4.73
N TYR A 145 3.68 -9.28 -4.47
CA TYR A 145 4.97 -8.77 -4.01
C TYR A 145 4.80 -7.99 -2.71
N CYS A 146 5.81 -8.03 -1.86
CA CYS A 146 6.02 -7.06 -0.80
C CYS A 146 7.27 -6.24 -1.15
N LEU A 147 7.27 -4.92 -0.97
CA LEU A 147 8.44 -4.09 -1.30
C LEU A 147 8.71 -3.01 -0.28
N HIS A 148 9.95 -2.54 -0.22
CA HIS A 148 10.31 -1.33 0.50
C HIS A 148 10.79 -0.23 -0.47
N PRO A 149 10.17 0.97 -0.50
CA PRO A 149 10.54 2.04 -1.42
C PRO A 149 11.83 2.80 -1.02
N GLY A 150 12.40 2.47 0.14
CA GLY A 150 13.50 3.20 0.77
C GLY A 150 13.00 4.23 1.80
N ALA A 151 13.92 5.00 2.37
CA ALA A 151 13.57 6.18 3.15
C ALA A 151 13.06 7.27 2.19
N VAL A 152 11.74 7.49 2.15
CA VAL A 152 11.08 8.47 1.28
C VAL A 152 10.52 9.64 2.11
N HIS A 153 10.82 10.87 1.72
CA HIS A 153 10.26 12.06 2.35
C HIS A 153 8.76 12.17 2.01
N THR A 154 7.91 11.84 2.99
CA THR A 154 6.45 11.87 2.88
C THR A 154 5.81 12.40 4.17
N GLY A 155 4.54 12.79 4.11
CA GLY A 155 3.76 13.17 5.28
C GLY A 155 3.46 12.03 6.27
N LEU A 156 4.08 10.84 6.12
CA LEU A 156 3.95 9.72 7.05
C LEU A 156 4.55 10.06 8.43
N GLY A 157 5.67 10.77 8.46
CA GLY A 157 6.36 11.17 9.70
C GLY A 157 5.73 12.35 10.45
N ARG A 158 4.61 12.92 9.99
CA ARG A 158 4.01 14.15 10.54
C ARG A 158 3.65 14.10 12.03
N HIS A 159 3.43 12.90 12.58
CA HIS A 159 3.11 12.69 14.00
C HIS A 159 4.34 12.30 14.84
N LEU A 160 5.53 12.16 14.23
CA LEU A 160 6.74 11.79 14.96
C LEU A 160 7.09 12.83 16.04
N GLY A 161 6.95 14.12 15.75
CA GLY A 161 7.17 15.20 16.74
C GLY A 161 6.21 15.16 17.93
N SER A 162 4.95 14.74 17.73
CA SER A 162 4.00 14.55 18.83
C SER A 162 4.24 13.28 19.65
N SER A 163 4.90 12.27 19.05
CA SER A 163 5.05 10.93 19.64
C SER A 163 6.42 10.67 20.27
N VAL A 164 7.49 11.34 19.81
CA VAL A 164 8.85 11.27 20.39
C VAL A 164 9.47 12.64 20.73
N GLY A 165 8.66 13.69 20.72
CA GLY A 165 9.03 15.03 21.19
C GLY A 165 9.39 16.04 20.08
N SER A 166 8.99 17.29 20.27
CA SER A 166 9.04 18.36 19.27
C SER A 166 10.45 18.77 18.83
N PHE A 167 11.50 18.39 19.56
CA PHE A 167 12.90 18.56 19.13
C PHE A 167 13.29 17.49 18.11
N VAL A 168 13.04 16.22 18.41
CA VAL A 168 13.31 15.07 17.53
C VAL A 168 12.49 15.17 16.25
N GLY A 169 11.22 15.57 16.33
CA GLY A 169 10.38 15.81 15.15
C GLY A 169 10.91 16.90 14.22
N ARG A 170 11.41 18.01 14.78
CA ARG A 170 12.03 19.09 13.98
C ARG A 170 13.35 18.67 13.34
N LEU A 171 14.18 17.90 14.06
CA LEU A 171 15.41 17.34 13.53
C LEU A 171 15.14 16.36 12.38
N TYR A 172 14.15 15.46 12.54
CA TYR A 172 13.71 14.54 11.51
C TYR A 172 13.20 15.27 10.26
N GLU A 173 12.35 16.29 10.41
CA GLU A 173 11.84 17.09 9.28
C GLU A 173 12.96 17.81 8.52
N ALA A 174 13.94 18.38 9.24
CA ALA A 174 15.07 19.08 8.64
C ALA A 174 16.04 18.13 7.91
N THR A 175 16.32 16.95 8.49
CA THR A 175 17.26 15.97 7.92
C THR A 175 16.64 15.15 6.79
N SER A 176 15.39 14.71 6.93
CA SER A 176 14.71 13.90 5.91
C SER A 176 14.58 14.63 4.58
N LYS A 177 14.32 15.95 4.57
CA LYS A 177 14.30 16.76 3.34
C LYS A 177 15.62 16.76 2.56
N ARG A 178 16.76 16.55 3.23
CA ARG A 178 18.08 16.56 2.59
C ARG A 178 18.60 15.18 2.21
N PHE A 179 18.24 14.14 2.97
CA PHE A 179 18.82 12.80 2.87
C PHE A 179 17.84 11.71 2.39
N PHE A 180 16.52 11.94 2.39
CA PHE A 180 15.55 10.93 1.96
C PHE A 180 15.20 11.08 0.47
N LYS A 181 14.76 9.99 -0.14
CA LYS A 181 14.26 9.97 -1.52
C LYS A 181 13.02 10.85 -1.67
N SER A 182 12.84 11.45 -2.84
CA SER A 182 11.55 12.05 -3.25
C SER A 182 10.51 10.95 -3.48
N ALA A 183 9.22 11.31 -3.45
CA ALA A 183 8.14 10.38 -3.76
C ALA A 183 8.30 9.73 -5.15
N LEU A 184 8.83 10.46 -6.14
CA LEU A 184 9.16 9.95 -7.47
C LEU A 184 10.21 8.83 -7.41
N MET A 185 11.31 9.04 -6.68
CA MET A 185 12.37 8.02 -6.52
C MET A 185 11.91 6.84 -5.64
N GLY A 186 11.00 7.05 -4.70
CA GLY A 186 10.36 5.99 -3.93
C GLY A 186 9.42 5.11 -4.76
N ALA A 187 8.70 5.70 -5.71
CA ALA A 187 7.76 5.00 -6.58
C ALA A 187 8.43 4.06 -7.59
N GLN A 188 9.71 4.24 -7.91
CA GLN A 188 10.44 3.43 -8.91
C GLN A 188 10.37 1.93 -8.62
N THR A 189 10.60 1.51 -7.37
CA THR A 189 10.51 0.10 -6.96
C THR A 189 9.08 -0.44 -7.11
N THR A 190 8.06 0.35 -6.74
CA THR A 190 6.65 0.00 -6.93
C THR A 190 6.27 -0.16 -8.40
N ILE A 191 6.72 0.75 -9.26
CA ILE A 191 6.49 0.69 -10.71
C ILE A 191 7.16 -0.57 -11.28
N HIS A 192 8.44 -0.82 -10.96
CA HIS A 192 9.16 -2.01 -11.42
C HIS A 192 8.43 -3.31 -11.04
N CYS A 193 8.03 -3.48 -9.78
CA CYS A 193 7.24 -4.65 -9.35
C CYS A 193 5.91 -4.77 -10.12
N SER A 194 5.29 -3.64 -10.47
CA SER A 194 3.99 -3.59 -11.14
C SER A 194 4.06 -3.92 -12.64
N VAL A 195 5.20 -3.72 -13.32
CA VAL A 195 5.28 -3.83 -14.80
C VAL A 195 6.40 -4.71 -15.34
N GLU A 196 7.44 -5.04 -14.57
CA GLU A 196 8.58 -5.82 -15.05
C GLU A 196 8.15 -7.22 -15.52
N GLU A 197 8.39 -7.56 -16.79
CA GLU A 197 7.94 -8.83 -17.38
C GLU A 197 8.63 -10.04 -16.73
N ARG A 198 9.89 -9.91 -16.35
CA ARG A 198 10.65 -11.00 -15.68
C ARG A 198 10.03 -11.42 -14.35
N LEU A 199 9.38 -10.49 -13.66
CA LEU A 199 8.68 -10.78 -12.41
C LEU A 199 7.32 -11.47 -12.64
N ALA A 200 6.75 -11.47 -13.84
CA ALA A 200 5.39 -11.98 -14.09
C ALA A 200 5.15 -13.47 -13.72
N PHE A 201 6.22 -14.24 -13.52
CA PHE A 201 6.18 -15.64 -13.10
C PHE A 201 6.65 -15.86 -11.65
N GLU A 202 7.08 -14.79 -10.97
CA GLU A 202 7.59 -14.79 -9.60
C GLU A 202 6.52 -14.28 -8.62
N SER A 203 6.46 -14.84 -7.42
CA SER A 203 5.45 -14.46 -6.41
C SER A 203 5.99 -14.68 -5.00
N GLY A 204 5.44 -13.96 -4.01
CA GLY A 204 5.85 -14.06 -2.61
C GLY A 204 7.19 -13.38 -2.28
N LEU A 205 7.80 -12.66 -3.22
CA LEU A 205 9.09 -11.98 -3.01
C LEU A 205 8.96 -10.73 -2.13
N LEU A 206 9.93 -10.54 -1.24
CA LEU A 206 10.20 -9.27 -0.55
C LEU A 206 11.31 -8.53 -1.30
N LEU A 207 10.94 -7.47 -2.03
CA LEU A 207 11.85 -6.68 -2.84
C LEU A 207 12.30 -5.41 -2.11
N LEU A 208 13.51 -5.48 -1.54
CA LEU A 208 14.19 -4.36 -0.91
C LEU A 208 14.84 -3.50 -1.99
N VAL A 209 14.31 -2.29 -2.23
CA VAL A 209 14.90 -1.19 -3.00
C VAL A 209 15.64 -1.63 -4.28
N CYS A 210 14.98 -1.54 -5.43
CA CYS A 210 15.70 -1.49 -6.70
C CYS A 210 16.71 -0.33 -6.63
N MET A 211 18.01 -0.63 -6.74
CA MET A 211 18.98 0.38 -7.12
C MET A 211 18.66 0.81 -8.56
N PRO A 212 18.80 2.10 -8.91
CA PRO A 212 18.72 2.53 -10.30
C PRO A 212 19.76 1.77 -11.13
N ALA A 213 19.38 1.37 -12.33
CA ALA A 213 20.31 1.04 -13.40
C ALA A 213 20.87 2.34 -14.02
#